data_AF-A0AAU0HKV5-F1
#
_entry.id   AF-A0AAU0HKV5-F1
#
_cell.length_a   1.000
_cell.length_b   1.000
_cell.length_c   1.000
_cell.angle_alpha   90.00
_cell.angle_beta   90.00
_cell.angle_gamma   90.00
#
_symmetry.space_group_name_H-M   'P 1'
#
loop_
_entity.id
_entity.type
_entity.pdbx_description
1 polymer ?
#
loop_
_entity_poly.entity_id
_entity_poly.type
_entity_poly.pdbx_seq_one_letter_code
_entity_poly.pdbx_strand_id
1 'polypeptide(L)'
;MTHKMMWIGAASALVLASPAMAAPVAYTLGGDGTQLYKITDFNNPGSGTNMALTDAMGQPVSYDSLAYRPRTGQLYAYDDTLNRVGLVDLSTGVVTPIVTTASGTPEATVVATVGFDFNNAIDAARIVTTDDMNIVFFPNNSPANVTRFTDLFYAPGDVNEGADPSIFANAYTNAVPMTSTTRQFGLDSQTNSLVQINNNSGHLTTVGRLTLDGMTTLDFTDNGGFDILSYSEGDNTAYALLTTGGGIGLFTFALTANADGWLETTFLGSFGSFTNVFTSLAVFDDGSPVPIPAGALLFASGLGVAGALRRRKKAAA
;
A
#
# COMPACT_ATOMS: atom_id res chain seq x y z
N MET A 1 8.10 -15.03 -73.08
CA MET A 1 7.20 -14.67 -71.96
C MET A 1 7.71 -15.37 -70.71
N THR A 2 8.46 -14.66 -69.88
CA THR A 2 9.15 -15.19 -68.69
C THR A 2 8.38 -14.75 -67.44
N HIS A 3 7.76 -15.71 -66.74
CA HIS A 3 7.05 -15.43 -65.50
C HIS A 3 8.06 -15.26 -64.35
N LYS A 4 8.19 -14.03 -63.84
CA LYS A 4 8.86 -13.74 -62.56
C LYS A 4 7.96 -14.21 -61.43
N MET A 5 8.39 -15.25 -60.71
CA MET A 5 7.71 -15.76 -59.52
C MET A 5 8.12 -14.92 -58.32
N MET A 6 7.18 -14.11 -57.81
CA MET A 6 7.37 -13.21 -56.67
C MET A 6 7.20 -14.00 -55.37
N TRP A 7 8.27 -14.13 -54.58
CA TRP A 7 8.21 -14.73 -53.24
C TRP A 7 7.79 -13.68 -52.22
N ILE A 8 6.59 -13.82 -51.65
CA ILE A 8 6.17 -13.06 -50.47
C ILE A 8 6.62 -13.85 -49.24
N GLY A 9 7.70 -13.38 -48.60
CA GLY A 9 8.13 -13.90 -47.30
C GLY A 9 7.11 -13.53 -46.22
N ALA A 10 6.53 -14.52 -45.56
CA ALA A 10 5.73 -14.30 -44.37
C ALA A 10 6.67 -14.11 -43.17
N ALA A 11 6.76 -12.89 -42.65
CA ALA A 11 7.44 -12.63 -41.39
C ALA A 11 6.57 -13.16 -40.24
N SER A 12 7.06 -14.17 -39.52
CA SER A 12 6.47 -14.61 -38.25
C SER A 12 6.93 -13.65 -37.16
N ALA A 13 6.03 -12.78 -36.68
CA ALA A 13 6.27 -11.98 -35.49
C ALA A 13 6.18 -12.90 -34.26
N LEU A 14 7.32 -13.12 -33.60
CA LEU A 14 7.37 -13.76 -32.29
C LEU A 14 6.84 -12.75 -31.27
N VAL A 15 5.59 -12.91 -30.83
CA VAL A 15 5.07 -12.16 -29.68
C VAL A 15 5.72 -12.77 -28.44
N LEU A 16 6.74 -12.11 -27.90
CA LEU A 16 7.23 -12.39 -26.56
C LEU A 16 6.10 -12.01 -25.60
N ALA A 17 5.49 -13.01 -24.97
CA ALA A 17 4.62 -12.76 -23.83
C ALA A 17 5.49 -12.18 -22.72
N SER A 18 5.30 -10.89 -22.40
CA SER A 18 5.85 -10.33 -21.18
C SER A 18 5.38 -11.19 -20.01
N PRO A 19 6.24 -11.50 -19.02
CA PRO A 19 5.77 -12.17 -17.82
C PRO A 19 4.64 -11.30 -17.22
N ALA A 20 3.48 -11.92 -17.00
CA ALA A 20 2.42 -11.27 -16.24
C ALA A 20 2.99 -10.99 -14.85
N MET A 21 3.27 -9.72 -14.53
CA MET A 21 3.58 -9.31 -13.17
C MET A 21 2.41 -9.70 -12.28
N ALA A 22 2.66 -10.28 -11.11
CA ALA A 22 1.63 -10.60 -10.13
C ALA A 22 0.83 -9.34 -9.76
N ALA A 23 -0.47 -9.47 -9.50
CA ALA A 23 -1.28 -8.33 -9.10
C ALA A 23 -1.03 -8.08 -7.62
N PRO A 24 -0.87 -6.81 -7.19
CA PRO A 24 -0.72 -6.53 -5.78
C PRO A 24 -2.00 -6.87 -5.03
N VAL A 25 -1.84 -7.26 -3.78
CA VAL A 25 -2.90 -7.38 -2.80
C VAL A 25 -2.79 -6.23 -1.81
N ALA A 26 -3.92 -5.72 -1.34
CA ALA A 26 -3.96 -4.81 -0.21
C ALA A 26 -4.74 -5.42 0.95
N TYR A 27 -4.32 -5.10 2.16
CA TYR A 27 -5.01 -5.40 3.41
C TYR A 27 -5.26 -4.11 4.18
N THR A 28 -6.45 -3.99 4.77
CA THR A 28 -6.85 -2.87 5.63
C THR A 28 -7.66 -3.41 6.80
N LEU A 29 -7.84 -2.61 7.84
CA LEU A 29 -8.64 -2.98 9.00
C LEU A 29 -10.02 -2.34 8.89
N GLY A 30 -11.06 -3.13 9.14
CA GLY A 30 -12.45 -2.67 9.19
C GLY A 30 -13.13 -3.12 10.47
N GLY A 31 -14.35 -2.61 10.71
CA GLY A 31 -15.12 -2.96 11.91
C GLY A 31 -14.39 -2.56 13.18
N ASP A 32 -13.91 -1.32 13.23
CA ASP A 32 -13.17 -0.74 14.36
C ASP A 32 -11.96 -1.60 14.78
N GLY A 33 -11.19 -2.04 13.78
CA GLY A 33 -9.97 -2.81 13.98
C GLY A 33 -10.17 -4.32 14.19
N THR A 34 -11.41 -4.81 14.22
CA THR A 34 -11.70 -6.24 14.51
C THR A 34 -11.73 -7.15 13.28
N GLN A 35 -11.63 -6.59 12.07
CA GLN A 35 -11.69 -7.34 10.82
C GLN A 35 -10.52 -7.00 9.91
N LEU A 36 -9.90 -8.03 9.35
CA LEU A 36 -8.95 -7.92 8.26
C LEU A 36 -9.71 -7.96 6.93
N TYR A 37 -9.67 -6.86 6.19
CA TYR A 37 -10.30 -6.72 4.88
C TYR A 37 -9.23 -6.88 3.78
N LYS A 38 -9.39 -7.86 2.90
CA LYS A 38 -8.50 -8.16 1.77
C LYS A 38 -9.05 -7.56 0.49
N ILE A 39 -8.24 -6.76 -0.21
CA ILE A 39 -8.54 -6.14 -1.50
C ILE A 39 -7.66 -6.81 -2.56
N THR A 40 -8.29 -7.38 -3.58
CA THR A 40 -7.61 -7.98 -4.75
C THR A 40 -7.92 -7.29 -6.07
N ASP A 41 -8.97 -6.46 -6.10
CA ASP A 41 -9.33 -5.63 -7.26
C ASP A 41 -9.31 -4.16 -6.85
N PHE A 42 -8.26 -3.46 -7.26
CA PHE A 42 -8.04 -2.06 -6.90
C PHE A 42 -8.99 -1.11 -7.64
N ASN A 43 -9.62 -1.56 -8.73
CA ASN A 43 -10.66 -0.78 -9.43
C ASN A 43 -12.05 -0.96 -8.79
N ASN A 44 -12.22 -2.00 -7.97
CA ASN A 44 -13.44 -2.25 -7.22
C ASN A 44 -13.11 -2.70 -5.78
N PRO A 45 -12.43 -1.84 -4.99
CA PRO A 45 -11.88 -2.23 -3.71
C PRO A 45 -12.97 -2.61 -2.69
N GLY A 46 -14.21 -2.15 -2.89
CA GLY A 46 -15.37 -2.55 -2.08
C GLY A 46 -15.84 -4.01 -2.26
N SER A 47 -15.31 -4.75 -3.23
CA SER A 47 -15.61 -6.19 -3.42
C SER A 47 -14.63 -7.14 -2.74
N GLY A 48 -13.77 -6.62 -1.87
CA GLY A 48 -12.86 -7.41 -1.05
C GLY A 48 -13.58 -8.32 -0.05
N THR A 49 -12.78 -9.13 0.65
CA THR A 49 -13.26 -10.13 1.61
C THR A 49 -12.85 -9.80 3.02
N ASN A 50 -13.73 -10.09 3.98
CA ASN A 50 -13.49 -9.89 5.40
C ASN A 50 -13.13 -11.18 6.13
N MET A 51 -12.26 -11.04 7.12
CA MET A 51 -11.91 -12.07 8.09
C MET A 51 -11.86 -11.47 9.49
N ALA A 52 -12.47 -12.11 10.47
CA ALA A 52 -12.41 -11.64 11.85
C ALA A 52 -10.99 -11.81 12.41
N LEU A 53 -10.50 -10.82 13.15
CA LEU A 53 -9.28 -10.93 13.92
C LEU A 53 -9.57 -11.55 15.28
N THR A 54 -8.78 -12.56 15.64
CA THR A 54 -8.90 -13.25 16.93
C THR A 54 -7.54 -13.50 17.58
N ASP A 55 -7.53 -13.79 18.87
CA ASP A 55 -6.36 -14.36 19.53
C ASP A 55 -6.29 -15.89 19.34
N ALA A 56 -5.27 -16.54 19.89
CA ALA A 56 -5.09 -17.99 19.79
C ALA A 56 -6.20 -18.82 20.47
N MET A 57 -7.04 -18.20 21.30
CA MET A 57 -8.19 -18.80 21.98
C MET A 57 -9.51 -18.53 21.21
N GLY A 58 -9.43 -17.88 20.05
CA GLY A 58 -10.60 -17.50 19.25
C GLY A 58 -11.40 -16.34 19.82
N GLN A 59 -10.85 -15.57 20.77
CA GLN A 59 -11.51 -14.37 21.27
C GLN A 59 -11.26 -13.20 20.31
N PRO A 60 -12.24 -12.33 20.05
CA PRO A 60 -12.05 -11.15 19.22
C PRO A 60 -10.94 -10.24 19.77
N VAL A 61 -10.13 -9.70 18.86
CA VAL A 61 -9.12 -8.68 19.15
C VAL A 61 -9.30 -7.51 18.18
N SER A 62 -8.84 -6.32 18.58
CA SER A 62 -8.80 -5.15 17.72
C SER A 62 -7.37 -4.62 17.64
N TYR A 63 -7.04 -4.02 16.51
CA TYR A 63 -5.77 -3.35 16.21
C TYR A 63 -6.08 -2.09 15.40
N ASP A 64 -5.17 -1.12 15.37
CA ASP A 64 -5.38 0.18 14.75
C ASP A 64 -4.68 0.30 13.40
N SER A 65 -3.56 -0.42 13.24
CA SER A 65 -2.76 -0.34 12.02
C SER A 65 -2.08 -1.65 11.62
N LEU A 66 -1.78 -1.79 10.33
CA LEU A 66 -1.13 -2.94 9.71
C LEU A 66 0.16 -2.51 9.00
N ALA A 67 1.19 -3.36 9.06
CA ALA A 67 2.43 -3.17 8.31
C ALA A 67 2.94 -4.50 7.78
N TYR A 68 3.20 -4.58 6.47
CA TYR A 68 3.87 -5.73 5.89
C TYR A 68 5.38 -5.59 6.05
N ARG A 69 6.06 -6.67 6.42
CA ARG A 69 7.53 -6.71 6.52
C ARG A 69 8.10 -7.50 5.35
N PRO A 70 8.54 -6.84 4.25
CA PRO A 70 9.15 -7.49 3.10
C PRO A 70 10.24 -8.51 3.44
N ARG A 71 11.10 -8.21 4.43
CA ARG A 71 12.21 -9.10 4.80
C ARG A 71 11.77 -10.51 5.23
N THR A 72 10.64 -10.64 5.91
CA THR A 72 10.15 -11.94 6.40
C THR A 72 8.86 -12.41 5.73
N GLY A 73 8.21 -11.56 4.94
CA GLY A 73 6.94 -11.88 4.28
C GLY A 73 5.76 -11.97 5.24
N GLN A 74 5.81 -11.24 6.35
CA GLN A 74 4.83 -11.32 7.43
C GLN A 74 4.06 -10.01 7.60
N LEU A 75 2.78 -10.10 7.92
CA LEU A 75 1.94 -8.96 8.26
C LEU A 75 1.91 -8.75 9.77
N TYR A 76 2.23 -7.54 10.22
CA TYR A 76 2.16 -7.12 11.61
C TYR A 76 0.96 -6.23 11.83
N ALA A 77 0.42 -6.25 13.05
CA ALA A 77 -0.61 -5.33 13.51
C ALA A 77 -0.14 -4.59 14.76
N TYR A 78 -0.56 -3.34 14.90
CA TYR A 78 -0.27 -2.49 16.06
C TYR A 78 -1.56 -2.04 16.73
N ASP A 79 -1.59 -2.15 18.06
CA ASP A 79 -2.67 -1.74 18.96
C ASP A 79 -2.10 -0.64 19.85
N ASP A 80 -2.59 0.58 19.67
CA ASP A 80 -2.10 1.78 20.34
C ASP A 80 -2.44 1.78 21.83
N THR A 81 -3.63 1.30 22.17
CA THR A 81 -4.23 1.29 23.50
C THR A 81 -3.43 0.38 24.42
N LEU A 82 -2.99 -0.77 23.90
CA LEU A 82 -2.14 -1.72 24.63
C LEU A 82 -0.65 -1.56 24.32
N ASN A 83 -0.26 -0.63 23.44
CA ASN A 83 1.10 -0.50 22.89
C ASN A 83 1.66 -1.86 22.45
N ARG A 84 0.85 -2.62 21.73
CA ARG A 84 1.10 -4.03 21.41
C ARG A 84 1.36 -4.17 19.92
N VAL A 85 2.41 -4.93 19.60
CA VAL A 85 2.66 -5.41 18.24
C VAL A 85 2.34 -6.90 18.18
N GLY A 86 1.51 -7.28 17.22
CA GLY A 86 1.13 -8.66 16.94
C GLY A 86 1.51 -9.09 15.52
N LEU A 87 1.61 -10.41 15.31
CA LEU A 87 1.80 -11.03 14.02
C LEU A 87 0.48 -11.62 13.53
N VAL A 88 0.04 -11.22 12.34
CA VAL A 88 -1.23 -11.66 11.75
C VAL A 88 -1.01 -12.90 10.89
N ASP A 89 -1.75 -13.96 11.16
CA ASP A 89 -1.89 -15.09 10.26
C ASP A 89 -2.96 -14.76 9.19
N LEU A 90 -2.52 -14.51 7.95
CA LEU A 90 -3.40 -14.13 6.83
C LEU A 90 -4.42 -15.21 6.43
N SER A 91 -4.23 -16.46 6.87
CA SER A 91 -5.13 -17.58 6.53
C SER A 91 -6.23 -17.78 7.55
N THR A 92 -5.99 -17.42 8.82
CA THR A 92 -6.93 -17.65 9.93
C THR A 92 -7.43 -16.39 10.61
N GLY A 93 -6.72 -15.26 10.48
CA GLY A 93 -7.02 -14.02 11.18
C GLY A 93 -6.55 -14.03 12.64
N VAL A 94 -5.85 -15.08 13.07
CA VAL A 94 -5.27 -15.14 14.41
C VAL A 94 -4.09 -14.18 14.50
N VAL A 95 -4.10 -13.32 15.52
CA VAL A 95 -3.01 -12.39 15.82
C VAL A 95 -2.24 -12.86 17.05
N THR A 96 -0.95 -13.13 16.88
CA THR A 96 -0.06 -13.57 17.96
C THR A 96 0.76 -12.38 18.49
N PRO A 97 0.57 -11.96 19.75
CA PRO A 97 1.34 -10.85 20.32
C PRO A 97 2.84 -11.17 20.38
N ILE A 98 3.69 -10.23 19.93
CA ILE A 98 5.15 -10.30 20.01
C ILE A 98 5.68 -9.32 21.06
N VAL A 99 5.07 -8.13 21.14
CA VAL A 99 5.36 -7.13 22.18
C VAL A 99 4.15 -7.06 23.11
N THR A 100 4.31 -7.46 24.37
CA THR A 100 3.19 -7.60 25.32
C THR A 100 3.27 -6.68 26.52
N THR A 101 4.39 -5.97 26.75
CA THR A 101 4.59 -5.17 27.96
C THR A 101 5.17 -3.76 27.74
N ALA A 102 4.37 -2.83 28.24
CA ALA A 102 4.50 -1.41 28.48
C ALA A 102 5.64 -0.98 29.44
N SER A 103 6.90 -1.38 29.25
CA SER A 103 7.99 -0.76 30.03
C SER A 103 8.48 0.52 29.35
N GLY A 104 7.97 1.68 29.78
CA GLY A 104 8.36 3.01 29.27
C GLY A 104 7.41 3.61 28.24
N THR A 105 6.11 3.31 28.35
CA THR A 105 5.05 3.63 27.39
C THR A 105 5.09 5.07 26.86
N PRO A 106 5.01 5.26 25.53
CA PRO A 106 4.33 6.42 24.98
C PRO A 106 2.92 6.46 25.58
N GLU A 107 2.52 7.59 26.15
CA GLU A 107 1.17 7.78 26.67
C GLU A 107 0.19 7.57 25.52
N ALA A 108 -0.54 6.44 25.49
CA ALA A 108 -1.49 6.15 24.42
C ALA A 108 -2.74 6.99 24.64
N THR A 109 -3.06 7.89 23.72
CA THR A 109 -4.35 8.56 23.68
C THR A 109 -5.29 7.72 22.84
N VAL A 110 -6.43 7.30 23.40
CA VAL A 110 -7.45 6.43 22.77
C VAL A 110 -8.15 7.06 21.54
N VAL A 111 -7.68 8.23 21.06
CA VAL A 111 -8.34 9.04 20.02
C VAL A 111 -7.46 9.25 18.81
N ALA A 112 -6.18 8.84 18.85
CA ALA A 112 -5.28 9.06 17.73
C ALA A 112 -5.46 7.97 16.66
N THR A 113 -5.34 8.34 15.39
CA THR A 113 -5.23 7.37 14.29
C THR A 113 -3.76 7.09 14.02
N VAL A 114 -3.47 5.88 13.51
CA VAL A 114 -2.11 5.32 13.54
C VAL A 114 -1.60 4.92 12.16
N GLY A 115 -0.45 5.48 11.78
CA GLY A 115 0.38 4.98 10.69
C GLY A 115 1.39 3.95 11.21
N PHE A 116 1.59 2.87 10.47
CA PHE A 116 2.57 1.83 10.81
C PHE A 116 3.21 1.29 9.53
N ASP A 117 4.53 1.40 9.38
CA ASP A 117 5.22 0.81 8.21
C ASP A 117 6.72 0.53 8.42
N PHE A 118 7.27 -0.42 7.65
CA PHE A 118 8.65 -0.92 7.77
C PHE A 118 9.67 -0.13 6.96
N ASN A 119 10.69 0.37 7.66
CA ASN A 119 11.96 0.74 7.04
C ASN A 119 12.80 -0.53 6.78
N ASN A 120 12.78 -1.00 5.53
CA ASN A 120 13.43 -2.25 5.16
C ASN A 120 14.97 -2.20 5.11
N ALA A 121 15.57 -1.00 5.05
CA ALA A 121 17.02 -0.82 5.08
C ALA A 121 17.59 -1.11 6.48
N ILE A 122 16.90 -0.64 7.53
CA ILE A 122 17.32 -0.88 8.93
C ILE A 122 16.54 -2.01 9.63
N ASP A 123 15.51 -2.53 8.96
CA ASP A 123 14.67 -3.63 9.44
C ASP A 123 13.99 -3.34 10.80
N ALA A 124 13.40 -2.15 10.87
CA ALA A 124 12.58 -1.65 11.97
C ALA A 124 11.35 -0.96 11.38
N ALA A 125 10.27 -0.86 12.14
CA ALA A 125 9.05 -0.20 11.68
C ALA A 125 8.79 1.07 12.45
N ARG A 126 8.26 2.08 11.77
CA ARG A 126 7.81 3.32 12.39
C ARG A 126 6.32 3.24 12.66
N ILE A 127 5.93 3.72 13.83
CA ILE A 127 4.56 4.00 14.20
C ILE A 127 4.45 5.52 14.38
N VAL A 128 3.49 6.14 13.71
CA VAL A 128 3.17 7.57 13.85
C VAL A 128 1.70 7.75 14.17
N THR A 129 1.35 8.88 14.79
CA THR A 129 -0.04 9.13 15.15
C THR A 129 -0.46 10.57 14.86
N THR A 130 -1.76 10.83 14.86
CA THR A 130 -2.33 12.18 14.81
C THR A 130 -2.09 13.02 16.06
N ASP A 131 -1.67 12.40 17.17
CA ASP A 131 -1.17 13.09 18.40
C ASP A 131 0.37 13.22 18.41
N ASP A 132 0.97 13.44 17.24
CA ASP A 132 2.42 13.67 17.03
C ASP A 132 3.39 12.58 17.49
N MET A 133 2.91 11.40 17.90
CA MET A 133 3.82 10.37 18.38
C MET A 133 4.71 9.87 17.24
N ASN A 134 5.99 9.66 17.58
CA ASN A 134 6.98 9.07 16.70
C ASN A 134 7.64 7.90 17.42
N ILE A 135 7.22 6.69 17.09
CA ILE A 135 7.61 5.47 17.79
C ILE A 135 8.30 4.54 16.78
N VAL A 136 9.29 3.77 17.23
CA VAL A 136 9.93 2.73 16.42
C VAL A 136 9.76 1.38 17.08
N PHE A 137 9.26 0.42 16.32
CA PHE A 137 9.25 -1.00 16.63
C PHE A 137 10.53 -1.67 16.14
N PHE A 138 11.23 -2.33 17.06
CA PHE A 138 12.45 -3.10 16.79
C PHE A 138 12.14 -4.61 16.90
N PRO A 139 11.79 -5.29 15.79
CA PRO A 139 11.41 -6.70 15.80
C PRO A 139 12.56 -7.64 16.18
N ASN A 140 13.80 -7.22 15.95
CA ASN A 140 14.99 -8.06 16.12
C ASN A 140 15.68 -7.89 17.49
N ASN A 141 15.19 -7.00 18.34
CA ASN A 141 15.70 -6.88 19.71
C ASN A 141 15.31 -8.12 20.54
N SER A 142 16.01 -8.35 21.65
CA SER A 142 15.73 -9.46 22.56
C SER A 142 15.50 -8.94 23.98
N PRO A 143 14.23 -8.80 24.43
CA PRO A 143 12.99 -9.02 23.65
C PRO A 143 12.75 -7.92 22.61
N ALA A 144 11.87 -8.18 21.63
CA ALA A 144 11.39 -7.16 20.71
C ALA A 144 10.66 -6.07 21.50
N ASN A 145 10.76 -4.82 21.04
CA ASN A 145 10.23 -3.68 21.80
C ASN A 145 9.87 -2.50 20.90
N VAL A 146 9.13 -1.56 21.46
CA VAL A 146 8.87 -0.24 20.88
C VAL A 146 9.64 0.84 21.65
N THR A 147 9.92 1.99 21.04
CA THR A 147 10.60 3.13 21.68
C THR A 147 10.13 4.44 21.05
N ARG A 148 9.78 5.42 21.89
CA ARG A 148 9.42 6.78 21.44
C ARG A 148 10.67 7.61 21.13
N PHE A 149 10.57 8.42 20.09
CA PHE A 149 11.57 9.40 19.67
C PHE A 149 10.98 10.82 19.76
N THR A 150 11.67 11.80 19.18
CA THR A 150 11.15 13.17 19.10
C THR A 150 9.82 13.16 18.34
N ASP A 151 8.80 13.76 18.98
CA ASP A 151 7.46 13.93 18.41
C ASP A 151 7.51 14.65 17.07
N LEU A 152 6.47 14.49 16.27
CA LEU A 152 6.37 15.05 14.93
C LEU A 152 6.13 16.56 14.99
N PHE A 153 6.84 17.31 14.14
CA PHE A 153 6.60 18.74 13.98
C PHE A 153 7.16 19.23 12.64
N TYR A 154 6.54 20.26 12.08
CA TYR A 154 7.03 20.89 10.86
C TYR A 154 8.37 21.59 11.08
N ALA A 155 9.32 21.32 10.18
CA ALA A 155 10.66 21.88 10.25
C ALA A 155 10.66 23.41 10.08
N PRO A 156 11.65 24.13 10.65
CA PRO A 156 11.81 25.55 10.38
C PRO A 156 11.95 25.85 8.88
N GLY A 157 11.18 26.80 8.38
CA GLY A 157 11.10 27.19 6.98
C GLY A 157 10.18 26.33 6.12
N ASP A 158 9.51 25.32 6.67
CA ASP A 158 8.44 24.61 5.97
C ASP A 158 7.21 25.50 5.77
N VAL A 159 6.42 25.24 4.73
CA VAL A 159 5.17 25.98 4.46
C VAL A 159 4.15 25.83 5.60
N ASN A 160 4.22 24.72 6.34
CA ASN A 160 3.36 24.43 7.49
C ASN A 160 4.10 24.62 8.83
N GLU A 161 5.22 25.35 8.88
CA GLU A 161 5.93 25.64 10.13
C GLU A 161 4.98 26.21 11.20
N GLY A 162 4.98 25.61 12.39
CA GLY A 162 4.15 26.01 13.52
C GLY A 162 2.71 25.49 13.49
N ALA A 163 2.29 24.78 12.44
CA ALA A 163 1.07 24.00 12.46
C ALA A 163 1.25 22.71 13.28
N ASP A 164 0.17 22.28 13.90
CA ASP A 164 0.05 20.99 14.60
C ASP A 164 -0.15 19.88 13.56
N PRO A 165 0.78 18.93 13.40
CA PRO A 165 0.63 17.85 12.43
C PRO A 165 -0.53 16.90 12.79
N SER A 166 -1.09 16.25 11.76
CA SER A 166 -2.07 15.18 11.95
C SER A 166 -1.71 14.00 11.06
N ILE A 167 -0.65 13.27 11.43
CA ILE A 167 -0.10 12.18 10.61
C ILE A 167 -0.77 10.84 10.93
N PHE A 168 -1.80 10.50 10.16
CA PHE A 168 -2.59 9.27 10.35
C PHE A 168 -2.01 8.05 9.62
N ALA A 169 -1.11 8.24 8.66
CA ALA A 169 -0.52 7.15 7.88
C ALA A 169 0.89 7.48 7.40
N ASN A 170 1.75 6.46 7.29
CA ASN A 170 3.12 6.59 6.77
C ASN A 170 3.54 5.37 5.95
N ALA A 171 4.52 5.56 5.06
CA ALA A 171 5.08 4.49 4.24
C ALA A 171 6.55 4.75 3.89
N TYR A 172 7.30 3.68 3.61
CA TYR A 172 8.69 3.74 3.17
C TYR A 172 8.85 3.31 1.71
N THR A 173 9.67 4.05 0.96
CA THR A 173 10.11 3.61 -0.37
C THR A 173 10.98 2.35 -0.30
N ASN A 174 11.08 1.66 -1.42
CA ASN A 174 11.86 0.45 -1.62
C ASN A 174 11.40 -0.63 -0.64
N ALA A 175 10.10 -0.91 -0.66
CA ALA A 175 9.43 -1.93 0.13
C ALA A 175 9.80 -3.36 -0.35
N VAL A 176 11.09 -3.64 -0.42
CA VAL A 176 11.70 -4.90 -0.83
C VAL A 176 12.71 -5.38 0.23
N PRO A 177 12.95 -6.70 0.33
CA PRO A 177 13.94 -7.22 1.27
C PRO A 177 15.33 -6.63 1.03
N MET A 178 16.03 -6.26 2.11
CA MET A 178 17.45 -5.87 2.08
C MET A 178 17.79 -4.69 1.15
N THR A 179 16.87 -3.73 0.98
CA THR A 179 17.15 -2.51 0.21
C THR A 179 18.29 -1.69 0.81
N SER A 180 19.03 -0.97 -0.05
CA SER A 180 20.16 -0.14 0.38
C SER A 180 19.73 1.18 1.02
N THR A 181 18.60 1.74 0.59
CA THR A 181 18.09 3.03 1.06
C THR A 181 16.57 3.02 1.15
N THR A 182 16.03 3.85 2.03
CA THR A 182 14.59 4.09 2.14
C THR A 182 14.36 5.57 2.42
N ARG A 183 13.22 6.09 1.98
CA ARG A 183 12.71 7.40 2.38
C ARG A 183 11.32 7.21 2.98
N GLN A 184 11.08 7.89 4.10
CA GLN A 184 9.79 7.86 4.78
C GLN A 184 8.91 9.01 4.29
N PHE A 185 7.66 8.68 4.01
CA PHE A 185 6.60 9.63 3.73
C PHE A 185 5.43 9.44 4.70
N GLY A 186 4.64 10.48 4.90
CA GLY A 186 3.39 10.45 5.66
C GLY A 186 2.30 11.27 4.99
N LEU A 187 1.04 10.98 5.33
CA LEU A 187 -0.10 11.79 4.96
C LEU A 187 -0.59 12.57 6.17
N ASP A 188 -0.77 13.88 5.97
CA ASP A 188 -1.30 14.79 6.97
C ASP A 188 -2.74 15.17 6.62
N SER A 189 -3.70 14.78 7.46
CA SER A 189 -5.13 15.10 7.29
C SER A 189 -5.48 16.55 7.63
N GLN A 190 -4.66 17.25 8.42
CA GLN A 190 -4.89 18.65 8.74
C GLN A 190 -4.49 19.56 7.57
N THR A 191 -3.41 19.23 6.86
CA THR A 191 -2.89 20.04 5.74
C THR A 191 -3.25 19.47 4.36
N ASN A 192 -3.85 18.27 4.30
CA ASN A 192 -4.16 17.53 3.09
C ASN A 192 -2.91 17.28 2.21
N SER A 193 -1.78 16.97 2.85
CA SER A 193 -0.46 16.93 2.20
C SER A 193 0.26 15.59 2.35
N LEU A 194 1.14 15.31 1.38
CA LEU A 194 2.22 14.36 1.55
C LEU A 194 3.39 15.09 2.21
N VAL A 195 3.94 14.51 3.27
CA VAL A 195 5.12 15.02 3.97
C VAL A 195 6.24 13.97 3.92
N GLN A 196 7.49 14.42 3.93
CA GLN A 196 8.62 13.57 4.31
C GLN A 196 8.81 13.64 5.81
N ILE A 197 9.00 12.47 6.43
CA ILE A 197 9.26 12.35 7.86
C ILE A 197 10.75 12.07 8.04
N ASN A 198 11.46 12.94 8.74
CA ASN A 198 12.85 12.69 9.10
C ASN A 198 12.92 11.78 10.34
N ASN A 199 12.60 10.50 10.14
CA ASN A 199 12.82 9.39 11.05
C ASN A 199 12.80 9.81 12.54
N ASN A 200 13.92 9.64 13.25
CA ASN A 200 13.99 9.84 14.69
C ASN A 200 14.04 11.31 15.12
N SER A 201 14.24 12.26 14.18
CA SER A 201 14.26 13.68 14.53
C SER A 201 12.87 14.30 14.58
N GLY A 202 11.85 13.62 14.04
CA GLY A 202 10.46 14.08 14.04
C GLY A 202 10.16 15.20 13.04
N HIS A 203 11.16 15.73 12.33
CA HIS A 203 10.96 16.83 11.40
C HIS A 203 10.10 16.41 10.21
N LEU A 204 9.05 17.19 9.95
CA LEU A 204 8.23 17.08 8.75
C LEU A 204 8.66 18.12 7.73
N THR A 205 8.69 17.71 6.46
CA THR A 205 8.86 18.63 5.33
C THR A 205 7.80 18.32 4.29
N THR A 206 7.02 19.34 3.93
CA THR A 206 5.92 19.23 2.99
C THR A 206 6.45 18.95 1.58
N VAL A 207 5.99 17.84 0.99
CA VAL A 207 6.30 17.50 -0.41
C VAL A 207 5.35 18.22 -1.35
N GLY A 208 4.06 18.22 -0.99
CA GLY A 208 3.00 18.88 -1.74
C GLY A 208 1.63 18.51 -1.22
N ARG A 209 0.62 19.22 -1.69
CA ARG A 209 -0.79 18.95 -1.36
C ARG A 209 -1.37 17.96 -2.37
N LEU A 210 -2.17 17.02 -1.89
CA LEU A 210 -2.87 16.06 -2.77
C LEU A 210 -4.01 16.78 -3.49
N THR A 211 -4.15 16.51 -4.78
CA THR A 211 -5.19 17.06 -5.65
C THR A 211 -5.88 15.94 -6.43
N LEU A 212 -7.09 16.21 -6.92
CA LEU A 212 -7.83 15.25 -7.75
C LEU A 212 -8.63 16.02 -8.80
N ASP A 213 -8.58 15.56 -10.05
CA ASP A 213 -9.36 16.07 -11.18
C ASP A 213 -9.24 17.60 -11.36
N GLY A 214 -8.04 18.13 -11.16
CA GLY A 214 -7.76 19.56 -11.28
C GLY A 214 -8.32 20.43 -10.14
N MET A 215 -8.86 19.84 -9.08
CA MET A 215 -9.18 20.56 -7.84
C MET A 215 -7.90 20.98 -7.12
N THR A 216 -7.94 22.09 -6.39
CA THR A 216 -6.77 22.61 -5.67
C THR A 216 -6.41 21.82 -4.41
N THR A 217 -7.32 20.97 -3.93
CA THR A 217 -7.12 20.12 -2.75
C THR A 217 -8.05 18.92 -2.83
N LEU A 218 -7.54 17.74 -2.51
CA LEU A 218 -8.33 16.59 -2.11
C LEU A 218 -8.48 16.64 -0.59
N ASP A 219 -9.67 16.95 -0.09
CA ASP A 219 -9.96 17.04 1.35
C ASP A 219 -10.30 15.65 1.92
N PHE A 220 -9.42 15.11 2.77
CA PHE A 220 -9.54 13.79 3.37
C PHE A 220 -9.46 13.85 4.90
N THR A 221 -10.15 12.92 5.55
CA THR A 221 -10.05 12.76 7.01
C THR A 221 -8.84 11.89 7.38
N ASP A 222 -8.63 11.72 8.68
CA ASP A 222 -7.64 10.82 9.27
C ASP A 222 -8.05 9.32 9.23
N ASN A 223 -9.12 8.98 8.52
CA ASN A 223 -9.61 7.62 8.36
C ASN A 223 -9.14 7.04 7.04
N GLY A 224 -8.20 6.10 7.10
CA GLY A 224 -7.66 5.43 5.93
C GLY A 224 -6.27 4.88 6.18
N GLY A 225 -5.47 4.81 5.12
CA GLY A 225 -4.11 4.30 5.20
C GLY A 225 -3.28 4.66 3.97
N PHE A 226 -1.97 4.44 4.07
CA PHE A 226 -1.01 4.77 3.03
C PHE A 226 0.09 3.71 3.03
N ASP A 227 0.42 3.20 1.84
CA ASP A 227 1.56 2.30 1.66
C ASP A 227 2.26 2.57 0.31
N ILE A 228 3.51 2.15 0.20
CA ILE A 228 4.31 2.21 -1.03
C ILE A 228 4.67 0.79 -1.44
N LEU A 229 4.14 0.36 -2.58
CA LEU A 229 4.52 -0.89 -3.20
C LEU A 229 5.83 -0.73 -3.99
N SER A 230 6.73 -1.70 -3.84
CA SER A 230 7.94 -1.81 -4.66
C SER A 230 8.15 -3.23 -5.16
N TYR A 231 8.37 -3.40 -6.46
CA TYR A 231 8.83 -4.68 -7.03
C TYR A 231 10.35 -4.80 -7.06
N SER A 232 11.04 -3.65 -7.06
CA SER A 232 12.50 -3.56 -7.00
C SER A 232 12.94 -2.21 -6.41
N GLU A 233 14.21 -2.09 -6.00
CA GLU A 233 14.73 -0.82 -5.50
C GLU A 233 14.66 0.28 -6.58
N GLY A 234 14.07 1.42 -6.23
CA GLY A 234 13.79 2.53 -7.12
C GLY A 234 12.42 2.47 -7.80
N ASP A 235 11.75 1.32 -7.81
CA ASP A 235 10.39 1.15 -8.31
C ASP A 235 9.40 1.34 -7.16
N ASN A 236 8.73 2.49 -7.13
CA ASN A 236 7.88 2.89 -6.00
C ASN A 236 6.53 3.38 -6.52
N THR A 237 5.45 2.72 -6.10
CA THR A 237 4.08 3.15 -6.38
C THR A 237 3.35 3.38 -5.07
N ALA A 238 2.94 4.63 -4.82
CA ALA A 238 2.16 4.99 -3.65
C ALA A 238 0.68 4.65 -3.84
N TYR A 239 0.08 4.07 -2.81
CA TYR A 239 -1.35 3.81 -2.70
C TYR A 239 -1.88 4.40 -1.41
N ALA A 240 -3.02 5.08 -1.47
CA ALA A 240 -3.71 5.56 -0.28
C ALA A 240 -5.18 5.18 -0.30
N LEU A 241 -5.65 4.68 0.83
CA LEU A 241 -7.05 4.54 1.17
C LEU A 241 -7.45 5.84 1.86
N LEU A 242 -8.35 6.62 1.28
CA LEU A 242 -8.75 7.92 1.81
C LEU A 242 -10.26 7.98 2.00
N THR A 243 -10.69 8.55 3.12
CA THR A 243 -12.07 8.93 3.36
C THR A 243 -12.24 10.41 3.05
N THR A 244 -13.12 10.74 2.10
CA THR A 244 -13.38 12.11 1.65
C THR A 244 -14.88 12.42 1.75
N GLY A 245 -15.29 13.65 1.41
CA GLY A 245 -16.71 13.98 1.26
C GLY A 245 -17.44 13.13 0.20
N GLY A 246 -16.70 12.52 -0.74
CA GLY A 246 -17.24 11.58 -1.73
C GLY A 246 -17.33 10.11 -1.27
N GLY A 247 -16.94 9.83 -0.02
CA GLY A 247 -16.86 8.48 0.55
C GLY A 247 -15.43 7.92 0.57
N ILE A 248 -15.33 6.61 0.78
CA ILE A 248 -14.07 5.89 0.91
C ILE A 248 -13.59 5.43 -0.47
N GLY A 249 -12.35 5.73 -0.80
CA GLY A 249 -11.74 5.43 -2.10
C GLY A 249 -10.29 5.02 -2.00
N LEU A 250 -9.84 4.25 -2.99
CA LEU A 250 -8.43 3.92 -3.18
C LEU A 250 -7.84 4.84 -4.26
N PHE A 251 -6.67 5.37 -3.98
CA PHE A 251 -5.97 6.36 -4.80
C PHE A 251 -4.52 5.92 -5.02
N THR A 252 -3.91 6.41 -6.10
CA THR A 252 -2.46 6.35 -6.33
C THR A 252 -1.92 7.70 -6.74
N PHE A 253 -0.66 7.99 -6.45
CA PHE A 253 -0.01 9.25 -6.76
C PHE A 253 1.52 9.10 -6.83
N ALA A 254 2.20 10.09 -7.41
CA ALA A 254 3.65 10.15 -7.42
C ALA A 254 4.20 10.66 -6.07
N LEU A 255 5.38 10.23 -5.65
CA LEU A 255 6.02 10.70 -4.40
C LEU A 255 6.76 12.04 -4.53
N THR A 256 6.53 12.75 -5.62
CA THR A 256 7.14 14.04 -5.95
C THR A 256 6.07 14.97 -6.48
N ALA A 257 6.00 16.18 -5.94
CA ALA A 257 5.10 17.20 -6.44
C ALA A 257 5.52 17.71 -7.83
N ASN A 258 4.55 18.26 -8.55
CA ASN A 258 4.79 19.00 -9.78
C ASN A 258 5.42 20.38 -9.49
N ALA A 259 5.68 21.16 -10.54
CA ALA A 259 6.33 22.47 -10.42
C ALA A 259 5.56 23.49 -9.55
N ASP A 260 4.25 23.29 -9.39
CA ASP A 260 3.36 24.15 -8.63
C ASP A 260 3.17 23.67 -7.18
N GLY A 261 3.83 22.57 -6.77
CA GLY A 261 3.74 22.00 -5.42
C GLY A 261 2.54 21.07 -5.19
N TRP A 262 1.89 20.60 -6.26
CA TRP A 262 0.75 19.67 -6.19
C TRP A 262 1.12 18.23 -6.50
N LEU A 263 0.43 17.30 -5.86
CA LEU A 263 0.49 15.86 -6.13
C LEU A 263 -0.86 15.43 -6.71
N GLU A 264 -0.93 15.32 -8.03
CA GLU A 264 -2.16 14.85 -8.69
C GLU A 264 -2.37 13.38 -8.37
N THR A 265 -3.48 13.09 -7.69
CA THR A 265 -3.91 11.74 -7.37
C THR A 265 -4.74 11.17 -8.52
N THR A 266 -4.64 9.85 -8.71
CA THR A 266 -5.51 9.09 -9.58
C THR A 266 -6.44 8.26 -8.72
N PHE A 267 -7.74 8.47 -8.87
CA PHE A 267 -8.75 7.62 -8.24
C PHE A 267 -8.80 6.26 -8.93
N LEU A 268 -8.68 5.19 -8.14
CA LEU A 268 -8.69 3.80 -8.63
C LEU A 268 -10.08 3.18 -8.51
N GLY A 269 -10.71 3.29 -7.33
CA GLY A 269 -12.00 2.68 -7.10
C GLY A 269 -12.64 3.06 -5.78
N SER A 270 -13.97 2.93 -5.72
CA SER A 270 -14.77 3.24 -4.52
C SER A 270 -15.01 1.97 -3.70
N PHE A 271 -15.15 2.14 -2.39
CA PHE A 271 -15.72 1.10 -1.55
C PHE A 271 -17.25 1.02 -1.70
N GLY A 272 -17.90 2.01 -2.31
CA GLY A 272 -19.35 2.05 -2.47
C GLY A 272 -20.03 2.52 -1.19
N SER A 273 -21.13 1.88 -0.81
CA SER A 273 -21.98 2.30 0.31
C SER A 273 -21.52 1.83 1.70
N PHE A 274 -20.24 1.49 1.87
CA PHE A 274 -19.73 1.13 3.20
C PHE A 274 -19.84 2.35 4.12
N THR A 275 -20.33 2.09 5.34
CA THR A 275 -20.39 3.08 6.42
C THR A 275 -19.35 2.80 7.50
N ASN A 276 -18.65 1.68 7.43
CA ASN A 276 -17.60 1.33 8.39
C ASN A 276 -16.36 2.17 8.11
N VAL A 277 -15.68 2.55 9.18
CA VAL A 277 -14.34 3.15 9.11
C VAL A 277 -13.35 2.05 8.72
N PHE A 278 -12.48 2.37 7.77
CA PHE A 278 -11.31 1.56 7.47
C PHE A 278 -10.05 2.30 7.93
N THR A 279 -9.15 1.58 8.59
CA THR A 279 -7.87 2.11 9.07
C THR A 279 -6.72 1.29 8.48
N SER A 280 -5.59 1.96 8.27
CA SER A 280 -4.37 1.44 7.66
C SER A 280 -4.52 0.90 6.24
N LEU A 281 -3.38 0.67 5.61
CA LEU A 281 -3.27 0.04 4.31
C LEU A 281 -1.91 -0.65 4.27
N ALA A 282 -1.89 -1.94 3.95
CA ALA A 282 -0.67 -2.69 3.66
C ALA A 282 -0.80 -3.30 2.26
N VAL A 283 0.05 -2.89 1.33
CA VAL A 283 0.07 -3.28 -0.08
C VAL A 283 1.35 -4.03 -0.40
N PHE A 284 1.22 -5.25 -0.89
CA PHE A 284 2.38 -6.06 -1.26
C PHE A 284 2.03 -7.04 -2.38
N ASP A 285 3.07 -7.60 -3.00
CA ASP A 285 2.92 -8.72 -3.93
C ASP A 285 2.89 -10.03 -3.13
N ASP A 286 1.77 -10.76 -3.16
CA ASP A 286 1.63 -12.08 -2.53
C ASP A 286 2.09 -13.23 -3.45
N GLY A 287 2.64 -12.91 -4.62
CA GLY A 287 3.09 -13.86 -5.63
C GLY A 287 1.96 -14.58 -6.34
N SER A 288 0.70 -14.15 -6.16
CA SER A 288 -0.44 -14.75 -6.85
C SER A 288 -0.43 -14.40 -8.36
N PRO A 289 -0.66 -15.40 -9.24
CA PRO A 289 -0.63 -15.16 -10.68
C PRO A 289 -1.80 -14.26 -11.11
N VAL A 290 -1.53 -13.26 -11.96
CA VAL A 290 -2.59 -12.42 -12.53
C VAL A 290 -3.53 -13.24 -13.40
N PRO A 291 -4.85 -13.16 -13.19
CA PRO A 291 -5.82 -13.71 -14.11
C PRO A 291 -5.63 -13.07 -15.49
N ILE A 292 -5.16 -13.85 -16.45
CA ILE A 292 -5.05 -13.40 -17.83
C ILE A 292 -6.48 -13.10 -18.32
N PRO A 293 -6.78 -11.89 -18.83
CA PRO A 293 -8.10 -11.59 -19.39
C PRO A 293 -8.46 -12.62 -20.45
N ALA A 294 -9.69 -13.16 -20.40
CA ALA A 294 -10.14 -14.21 -21.32
C ALA A 294 -9.92 -13.86 -22.82
N GLY A 295 -9.82 -12.56 -23.15
CA GLY A 295 -9.49 -12.08 -24.49
C GLY A 295 -8.10 -12.46 -25.00
N ALA A 296 -7.08 -12.57 -24.13
CA ALA A 296 -5.73 -12.94 -24.55
C ALA A 296 -5.61 -14.42 -24.95
N LEU A 297 -6.44 -15.30 -24.35
CA LEU A 297 -6.58 -16.70 -24.77
C LEU A 297 -7.28 -16.83 -26.14
N LEU A 298 -8.16 -15.90 -26.49
CA LEU A 298 -8.83 -15.89 -27.80
C LEU A 298 -7.88 -15.54 -28.96
N PHE A 299 -6.88 -14.69 -28.73
CA PHE A 299 -5.88 -14.36 -29.75
C PHE A 299 -4.91 -15.51 -30.05
N ALA A 300 -4.52 -16.29 -29.02
CA ALA A 300 -3.69 -17.47 -29.20
C ALA A 300 -4.40 -18.58 -30.00
N SER A 301 -5.71 -18.75 -29.77
CA SER A 301 -6.53 -19.74 -30.50
C SER A 301 -6.89 -19.29 -31.92
N GLY A 302 -7.13 -18.00 -32.14
CA GLY A 302 -7.42 -17.44 -33.48
C GLY A 302 -6.28 -17.59 -34.49
N LEU A 303 -5.02 -17.45 -34.06
CA LEU A 303 -3.84 -17.67 -34.89
C LEU A 303 -3.66 -19.15 -35.31
N GLY A 304 -4.00 -20.08 -34.42
CA GLY A 304 -3.96 -21.52 -34.71
C GLY A 304 -4.97 -21.95 -35.78
N VAL A 305 -6.19 -21.38 -35.73
CA VAL A 305 -7.25 -21.68 -36.71
C VAL A 305 -6.95 -21.06 -38.08
N ALA A 306 -6.44 -19.83 -38.13
CA ALA A 306 -6.04 -19.19 -39.39
C ALA A 306 -4.88 -19.93 -40.09
N GLY A 307 -3.91 -20.44 -39.32
CA GLY A 307 -2.82 -21.27 -39.84
C GLY A 307 -3.28 -22.62 -40.41
N ALA A 308 -4.24 -23.28 -39.72
CA ALA A 308 -4.79 -24.57 -40.16
C ALA A 308 -5.66 -24.44 -41.43
N LEU A 309 -6.45 -23.36 -41.54
CA LEU A 309 -7.28 -23.09 -42.73
C LEU A 309 -6.42 -22.76 -43.96
N ARG A 310 -5.29 -22.09 -43.77
CA ARG A 310 -4.35 -21.76 -44.88
C ARG A 310 -3.59 -22.98 -45.39
N ARG A 311 -3.29 -23.97 -44.53
CA ARG A 311 -2.69 -25.25 -44.94
C ARG A 311 -3.65 -26.12 -45.75
N ARG A 312 -4.95 -26.16 -45.40
CA ARG A 312 -5.95 -26.95 -46.14
C ARG A 312 -6.17 -26.45 -47.58
N LYS A 313 -6.14 -25.14 -47.83
CA LYS A 313 -6.28 -24.60 -49.21
C LYS A 313 -5.08 -24.90 -50.12
N LYS A 314 -3.88 -25.16 -49.57
CA LYS A 314 -2.69 -25.51 -50.37
C LYS A 314 -2.59 -27.00 -50.75
N ALA A 315 -3.36 -27.87 -50.10
CA ALA A 315 -3.38 -29.31 -50.40
C ALA A 315 -4.48 -29.71 -51.41
N ALA A 316 -5.29 -28.75 -51.86
CA ALA A 316 -6.42 -28.97 -52.76
C ALA A 316 -6.29 -28.22 -54.11
N ALA A 317 -5.07 -27.83 -54.49
CA ALA A 317 -4.75 -27.20 -55.77
C ALA A 317 -3.58 -27.92 -56.43
#